data_AF-A0A6P1DLT9-F1
#
_entry.id   AF-A0A6P1DLT9-F1
#
_cell.length_a   1.000
_cell.length_b   1.000
_cell.length_c   1.000
_cell.angle_alpha   90.00
_cell.angle_beta   90.00
_cell.angle_gamma   90.00
#
_symmetry.space_group_name_H-M   'P 1'
#
loop_
_entity.id
_entity.type
_entity.pdbx_description
1 polymer ?
#
loop_
_entity_poly.entity_id
_entity_poly.type
_entity_poly.pdbx_seq_one_letter_code
_entity_poly.pdbx_strand_id
1 'polypeptide(L)'
;MTVTDPEQASLEQPTLELTDPAESKAIAPRRLWHLVTNQLNLMYLLSAGLVTGPKGFGSKYYADPLSAAPGWIPLFDDAIPAGALAQATSEVGHLKPVIASVDLSNLRGPIQAVDLKSELRLLQWPEDARGDERLLWIPAPLPISWLQAILFPSKDARALVREQATDYANVPLDAYKQQVKARLFSAKSTLPWPIDGLSPPARDQPLQHVSAVGAVQGLLFGLGNRGDALIAAARCLTRLTQTSIQTPPGTPTENAVEPVDNPLLRGVLAWVDGESDLANADVQGRILARLLAAIVDAKTPVDGASAKEWCPPDTQQVVLDVLEAERQALAEPKWQEALTRLIADLKGAVGLGDATVSELLQRHSKPFSRGLILFFLRQRCDELLAMEQPLLTDQDRVVAAALFGARDGWMGLPPELQAMPGLTAAITHRMAMLAHRPQATGLDLGPAPPRVQPLRELLTTDGERWSKRQHDGALALARGMGWREALHTRISLGKGDYRLQVDGRGAHLLLDGDVKAVTIDVDASRLFELLALSAIPAALDAKVRATLGAQERERQS
;
A
#
# COMPACT_ATOMS: atom_id res chain seq x y z
N MET A 1 -81.18 15.97 30.21
CA MET A 1 -82.16 14.90 29.91
C MET A 1 -82.22 14.80 28.40
N THR A 2 -81.62 13.74 27.84
CA THR A 2 -82.32 12.68 27.10
C THR A 2 -82.77 13.17 25.70
N VAL A 3 -82.53 12.49 24.58
CA VAL A 3 -82.31 11.07 24.29
C VAL A 3 -81.88 11.05 22.80
N THR A 4 -80.67 10.61 22.49
CA THR A 4 -80.35 9.39 21.71
C THR A 4 -81.24 9.09 20.50
N ASP A 5 -80.64 9.21 19.32
CA ASP A 5 -81.07 8.65 18.03
C ASP A 5 -80.12 7.49 17.65
N PRO A 6 -80.61 6.39 17.04
CA PRO A 6 -79.79 5.28 16.63
C PRO A 6 -79.47 5.23 15.12
N GLU A 7 -78.30 4.64 14.87
CA GLU A 7 -77.91 3.74 13.76
C GLU A 7 -78.13 4.12 12.28
N GLN A 8 -77.02 4.11 11.52
CA GLN A 8 -76.70 3.10 10.49
C GLN A 8 -75.24 3.32 10.03
N ALA A 9 -74.29 2.46 10.40
CA ALA A 9 -73.85 1.21 9.75
C ALA A 9 -72.70 1.44 8.73
N SER A 10 -71.47 1.13 9.17
CA SER A 10 -70.25 1.10 8.33
C SER A 10 -69.43 -0.16 8.63
N LEU A 11 -69.21 -0.90 7.55
CA LEU A 11 -68.42 -2.12 7.31
C LEU A 11 -67.27 -2.47 8.28
N GLU A 12 -67.28 -3.72 8.71
CA GLU A 12 -66.24 -4.43 9.45
C GLU A 12 -65.00 -4.72 8.57
N GLN A 13 -63.80 -4.53 9.14
CA GLN A 13 -62.57 -5.21 8.72
C GLN A 13 -62.01 -5.99 9.92
N PRO A 14 -61.61 -7.26 9.75
CA PRO A 14 -61.09 -8.08 10.84
C PRO A 14 -59.63 -7.74 11.14
N THR A 15 -59.37 -7.56 12.43
CA THR A 15 -58.06 -7.40 13.07
C THR A 15 -57.15 -8.59 12.78
N LEU A 16 -56.03 -8.37 12.10
CA LEU A 16 -54.93 -9.33 12.01
C LEU A 16 -53.93 -9.05 13.14
N GLU A 17 -53.85 -9.98 14.07
CA GLU A 17 -52.88 -10.02 15.16
C GLU A 17 -51.44 -10.10 14.62
N LEU A 18 -50.59 -9.21 15.12
CA LEU A 18 -49.15 -9.22 14.93
C LEU A 18 -48.53 -10.40 15.69
N THR A 19 -48.12 -11.45 14.97
CA THR A 19 -47.13 -12.42 15.46
C THR A 19 -45.74 -11.94 15.08
N ASP A 20 -44.92 -11.62 16.09
CA ASP A 20 -43.48 -11.35 15.98
C ASP A 20 -42.78 -12.51 15.24
N PRO A 21 -42.01 -12.24 14.16
CA PRO A 21 -41.08 -13.23 13.64
C PRO A 21 -39.86 -13.27 14.57
N ALA A 22 -39.84 -14.28 15.44
CA ALA A 22 -38.68 -14.64 16.23
C ALA A 22 -37.42 -14.68 15.36
N GLU A 23 -36.41 -13.92 15.81
CA GLU A 23 -35.06 -13.90 15.26
C GLU A 23 -34.47 -15.30 15.17
N SER A 24 -34.42 -15.85 13.95
CA SER A 24 -33.54 -16.98 13.62
C SER A 24 -32.18 -16.45 13.15
N LYS A 25 -31.38 -15.91 14.07
CA LYS A 25 -29.92 -15.77 13.86
C LYS A 25 -29.21 -17.06 14.27
N ALA A 26 -29.33 -18.09 13.43
CA ALA A 26 -28.31 -19.13 13.40
C ALA A 26 -27.06 -18.53 12.72
N ILE A 27 -26.10 -18.05 13.52
CA ILE A 27 -24.79 -17.63 13.01
C ILE A 27 -24.09 -18.91 12.53
N ALA A 28 -24.22 -19.21 11.24
CA ALA A 28 -23.45 -20.27 10.62
C ALA A 28 -21.95 -19.97 10.87
N PRO A 29 -21.15 -20.97 11.30
CA PRO A 29 -19.72 -20.75 11.52
C PRO A 29 -19.10 -20.26 10.21
N ARG A 30 -18.37 -19.15 10.26
CA ARG A 30 -17.58 -18.63 9.13
C ARG A 30 -16.74 -19.77 8.57
N ARG A 31 -17.06 -20.25 7.36
CA ARG A 31 -16.19 -21.16 6.62
C ARG A 31 -14.88 -20.45 6.33
N LEU A 32 -13.77 -21.11 6.66
CA LEU A 32 -12.45 -20.67 6.26
C LEU A 32 -12.18 -21.19 4.85
N TRP A 33 -11.59 -20.33 4.02
CA TRP A 33 -11.21 -20.65 2.65
C TRP A 33 -9.69 -20.77 2.57
N HIS A 34 -9.21 -21.75 1.81
CA HIS A 34 -7.82 -22.16 1.83
C HIS A 34 -7.20 -22.08 0.44
N LEU A 35 -6.14 -21.29 0.32
CA LEU A 35 -5.25 -21.26 -0.85
C LEU A 35 -4.19 -22.35 -0.69
N VAL A 36 -4.05 -23.22 -1.68
CA VAL A 36 -3.00 -24.25 -1.73
C VAL A 36 -1.87 -23.78 -2.64
N THR A 37 -0.64 -23.81 -2.15
CA THR A 37 0.56 -23.44 -2.92
C THR A 37 1.79 -24.16 -2.34
N ASN A 38 2.99 -23.84 -2.82
CA ASN A 38 4.25 -24.27 -2.20
C ASN A 38 4.93 -23.13 -1.44
N GLN A 39 5.91 -23.49 -0.62
CA GLN A 39 6.59 -22.53 0.24
C GLN A 39 7.32 -21.42 -0.52
N LEU A 40 7.89 -21.70 -1.70
CA LEU A 40 8.64 -20.70 -2.47
C LEU A 40 7.70 -19.70 -3.16
N ASN A 41 6.62 -20.20 -3.77
CA ASN A 41 5.57 -19.34 -4.32
C ASN A 41 4.92 -18.51 -3.21
N LEU A 42 4.64 -19.09 -2.05
CA LEU A 42 4.12 -18.34 -0.91
C LEU A 42 5.05 -17.18 -0.52
N MET A 43 6.37 -17.38 -0.48
CA MET A 43 7.33 -16.30 -0.22
C MET A 43 7.20 -15.18 -1.26
N TYR A 44 7.07 -15.52 -2.55
CA TYR A 44 6.82 -14.52 -3.59
C TYR A 44 5.50 -13.78 -3.41
N LEU A 45 4.40 -14.48 -3.10
CA LEU A 45 3.10 -13.84 -2.81
C LEU A 45 3.21 -12.85 -1.64
N LEU A 46 3.88 -13.27 -0.56
CA LEU A 46 4.09 -12.46 0.64
C LEU A 46 4.92 -11.21 0.34
N SER A 47 6.03 -11.35 -0.39
CA SER A 47 6.89 -10.23 -0.77
C SER A 47 6.23 -9.27 -1.75
N ALA A 48 5.44 -9.79 -2.71
CA ALA A 48 4.75 -8.97 -3.70
C ALA A 48 3.52 -8.26 -3.14
N GLY A 49 3.05 -8.64 -1.95
CA GLY A 49 1.89 -8.02 -1.32
C GLY A 49 0.55 -8.43 -1.94
N LEU A 50 0.53 -9.39 -2.87
CA LEU A 50 -0.66 -9.81 -3.60
C LEU A 50 -0.69 -11.33 -3.76
N VAL A 51 -1.88 -11.91 -3.65
CA VAL A 51 -2.16 -13.26 -4.14
C VAL A 51 -2.55 -13.13 -5.61
N THR A 52 -1.77 -13.72 -6.51
CA THR A 52 -1.97 -13.57 -7.96
C THR A 52 -1.51 -14.80 -8.73
N GLY A 53 -1.81 -14.84 -10.03
CA GLY A 53 -1.38 -15.89 -10.96
C GLY A 53 0.08 -15.75 -11.43
N PRO A 54 0.57 -16.74 -12.20
CA PRO A 54 1.97 -16.84 -12.62
C PRO A 54 2.52 -15.61 -13.34
N LYS A 55 1.77 -14.98 -14.26
CA LYS A 55 2.26 -13.78 -14.98
C LYS A 55 2.60 -12.61 -14.07
N GLY A 56 2.01 -12.54 -12.86
CA GLY A 56 2.36 -11.54 -11.85
C GLY A 56 3.81 -11.63 -11.35
N PHE A 57 4.46 -12.79 -11.51
CA PHE A 57 5.85 -13.05 -11.09
C PHE A 57 6.79 -13.27 -12.28
N GLY A 58 6.27 -13.09 -13.49
CA GLY A 58 6.98 -13.39 -14.73
C GLY A 58 7.42 -14.85 -14.78
N SER A 59 8.72 -15.06 -14.78
CA SER A 59 9.32 -16.36 -15.06
C SER A 59 9.87 -17.10 -13.83
N LYS A 60 9.73 -16.49 -12.64
CA LYS A 60 10.23 -17.01 -11.36
C LYS A 60 9.15 -17.73 -10.54
N TYR A 61 8.17 -18.35 -11.20
CA TYR A 61 7.02 -18.97 -10.57
C TYR A 61 7.01 -20.48 -10.79
N TYR A 62 6.84 -21.26 -9.73
CA TYR A 62 6.71 -22.72 -9.83
C TYR A 62 5.26 -23.11 -10.09
N ALA A 63 5.02 -24.15 -10.88
CA ALA A 63 3.69 -24.67 -11.11
C ALA A 63 3.02 -25.10 -9.80
N ASP A 64 1.81 -24.60 -9.56
CA ASP A 64 0.98 -24.93 -8.40
C ASP A 64 -0.51 -24.78 -8.77
N PRO A 65 -1.46 -24.91 -7.83
CA PRO A 65 -2.88 -24.76 -8.15
C PRO A 65 -3.29 -23.45 -8.82
N LEU A 66 -2.57 -22.33 -8.61
CA LEU A 66 -2.83 -21.06 -9.30
C LEU A 66 -2.50 -21.14 -10.81
N SER A 67 -1.69 -22.12 -11.21
CA SER A 67 -1.38 -22.39 -12.62
C SER A 67 -2.48 -23.18 -13.34
N ALA A 68 -3.46 -23.75 -12.63
CA ALA A 68 -4.54 -24.54 -13.26
C ALA A 68 -5.49 -23.67 -14.09
N ALA A 69 -5.77 -22.45 -13.63
CA ALA A 69 -6.50 -21.43 -14.39
C ALA A 69 -5.87 -20.05 -14.12
N PRO A 70 -4.81 -19.67 -14.87
CA PRO A 70 -4.09 -18.42 -14.64
C PRO A 70 -5.01 -17.19 -14.66
N GLY A 71 -4.82 -16.29 -13.70
CA GLY A 71 -5.70 -15.13 -13.48
C GLY A 71 -6.90 -15.40 -12.56
N TRP A 72 -7.04 -16.63 -12.06
CA TRP A 72 -8.05 -17.02 -11.08
C TRP A 72 -7.40 -17.70 -9.88
N ILE A 73 -7.89 -17.38 -8.68
CA ILE A 73 -7.38 -17.87 -7.40
C ILE A 73 -8.32 -18.99 -6.92
N PRO A 74 -7.86 -20.26 -6.93
CA PRO A 74 -8.63 -21.37 -6.38
C PRO A 74 -8.55 -21.36 -4.86
N LEU A 75 -9.70 -21.29 -4.20
CA LEU A 75 -9.83 -21.40 -2.74
C LEU A 75 -10.72 -22.57 -2.35
N PHE A 76 -10.18 -23.50 -1.58
CA PHE A 76 -10.84 -24.72 -1.15
C PHE A 76 -11.49 -24.55 0.21
N ASP A 77 -12.51 -25.35 0.50
CA ASP A 77 -12.98 -25.56 1.87
C ASP A 77 -12.01 -26.46 2.67
N ASP A 78 -12.42 -26.93 3.85
CA ASP A 78 -11.58 -27.78 4.71
C ASP A 78 -11.24 -29.16 4.10
N ALA A 79 -11.82 -29.55 2.96
CA ALA A 79 -11.56 -30.81 2.26
C ALA A 79 -10.77 -30.59 0.97
N ILE A 80 -9.46 -30.42 1.11
CA ILE A 80 -8.53 -30.12 0.00
C ILE A 80 -8.23 -31.39 -0.82
N PRO A 81 -8.35 -31.36 -2.17
CA PRO A 81 -7.96 -32.47 -3.03
C PRO A 81 -6.48 -32.83 -2.93
N ALA A 82 -6.18 -34.12 -2.83
CA ALA A 82 -4.80 -34.62 -2.85
C ALA A 82 -4.06 -34.23 -4.15
N GLY A 83 -4.80 -34.14 -5.27
CA GLY A 83 -4.26 -33.66 -6.55
C GLY A 83 -3.76 -32.21 -6.49
N ALA A 84 -4.46 -31.33 -5.76
CA ALA A 84 -4.04 -29.92 -5.61
C ALA A 84 -2.76 -29.80 -4.77
N LEU A 85 -2.66 -30.58 -3.69
CA LEU A 85 -1.44 -30.68 -2.88
C LEU A 85 -0.26 -31.27 -3.66
N ALA A 86 -0.52 -32.29 -4.49
CA ALA A 86 0.49 -32.89 -5.34
C ALA A 86 0.99 -31.90 -6.41
N GLN A 87 0.09 -31.17 -7.06
CA GLN A 87 0.42 -30.15 -8.05
C GLN A 87 1.29 -29.03 -7.45
N ALA A 88 1.03 -28.60 -6.21
CA ALA A 88 1.87 -27.60 -5.56
C ALA A 88 3.35 -28.01 -5.49
N THR A 89 3.65 -29.30 -5.49
CA THR A 89 5.02 -29.84 -5.39
C THR A 89 5.50 -30.58 -6.62
N SER A 90 4.77 -30.54 -7.74
CA SER A 90 5.04 -31.43 -8.87
C SER A 90 6.28 -31.07 -9.69
N GLU A 91 6.68 -29.80 -9.68
CA GLU A 91 7.77 -29.32 -10.54
C GLU A 91 9.17 -29.74 -10.04
N VAL A 92 9.43 -29.63 -8.73
CA VAL A 92 10.75 -29.93 -8.15
C VAL A 92 10.62 -30.57 -6.76
N GLY A 93 11.44 -31.58 -6.46
CA GLY A 93 11.32 -32.40 -5.24
C GLY A 93 11.62 -31.71 -3.90
N HIS A 94 12.21 -30.51 -3.91
CA HIS A 94 12.45 -29.74 -2.68
C HIS A 94 11.26 -28.84 -2.30
N LEU A 95 10.24 -28.73 -3.17
CA LEU A 95 9.00 -28.03 -2.86
C LEU A 95 8.24 -28.77 -1.75
N LYS A 96 7.55 -27.99 -0.91
CA LYS A 96 6.74 -28.42 0.23
C LYS A 96 5.40 -27.72 0.13
N PRO A 97 4.29 -28.47 0.28
CA PRO A 97 2.98 -27.86 0.20
C PRO A 97 2.75 -27.00 1.45
N VAL A 98 2.17 -25.83 1.25
CA VAL A 98 1.71 -24.92 2.30
C VAL A 98 0.30 -24.48 1.96
N ILE A 99 -0.48 -24.18 2.99
CA ILE A 99 -1.84 -23.70 2.83
C ILE A 99 -1.95 -22.33 3.51
N ALA A 100 -2.55 -21.36 2.84
CA ALA A 100 -2.88 -20.07 3.44
C ALA A 100 -4.39 -19.94 3.62
N SER A 101 -4.84 -19.60 4.83
CA SER A 101 -6.25 -19.29 5.08
C SER A 101 -6.55 -17.85 4.71
N VAL A 102 -7.63 -17.64 3.96
CA VAL A 102 -8.01 -16.35 3.38
C VAL A 102 -9.33 -15.87 3.96
N ASP A 103 -9.39 -14.60 4.37
CA ASP A 103 -10.63 -13.94 4.77
C ASP A 103 -11.34 -13.33 3.57
N LEU A 104 -12.56 -13.78 3.29
CA LEU A 104 -13.40 -13.26 2.21
C LEU A 104 -14.56 -12.40 2.73
N SER A 105 -14.55 -11.98 4.00
CA SER A 105 -15.69 -11.28 4.60
C SER A 105 -16.08 -9.98 3.88
N ASN A 106 -15.10 -9.32 3.27
CA ASN A 106 -15.27 -8.04 2.58
C ASN A 106 -15.45 -8.21 1.07
N LEU A 107 -15.23 -9.41 0.53
CA LEU A 107 -15.35 -9.66 -0.90
C LEU A 107 -16.81 -9.62 -1.32
N ARG A 108 -17.10 -8.89 -2.39
CA ARG A 108 -18.39 -8.86 -3.06
C ARG A 108 -18.22 -8.99 -4.58
N GLY A 109 -19.26 -9.48 -5.25
CA GLY A 109 -19.33 -9.51 -6.72
C GLY A 109 -19.17 -10.90 -7.34
N PRO A 110 -18.96 -10.98 -8.67
CA PRO A 110 -19.07 -12.23 -9.41
C PRO A 110 -17.84 -13.11 -9.21
N ILE A 111 -18.07 -14.36 -8.79
CA ILE A 111 -17.06 -15.42 -8.72
C ILE A 111 -17.60 -16.70 -9.38
N GLN A 112 -16.72 -17.66 -9.66
CA GLN A 112 -17.17 -19.02 -9.98
C GLN A 112 -17.00 -19.92 -8.76
N ALA A 113 -17.91 -20.86 -8.58
CA ALA A 113 -17.83 -21.85 -7.52
C ALA A 113 -18.14 -23.24 -8.04
N VAL A 114 -17.59 -24.24 -7.37
CA VAL A 114 -17.90 -25.65 -7.60
C VAL A 114 -18.53 -26.21 -6.34
N ASP A 115 -19.69 -26.84 -6.51
CA ASP A 115 -20.48 -27.37 -5.40
C ASP A 115 -20.17 -28.85 -5.11
N LEU A 116 -20.95 -29.43 -4.20
CA LEU A 116 -20.88 -30.84 -3.81
C LEU A 116 -21.08 -31.84 -4.97
N LYS A 117 -21.78 -31.44 -6.04
CA LYS A 117 -22.01 -32.26 -7.23
C LYS A 117 -20.91 -32.09 -8.27
N SER A 118 -19.87 -31.30 -7.97
CA SER A 118 -18.81 -30.92 -8.90
C SER A 118 -19.30 -30.10 -10.09
N GLU A 119 -20.43 -29.39 -9.95
CA GLU A 119 -20.95 -28.51 -10.99
C GLU A 119 -20.36 -27.10 -10.83
N LEU A 120 -19.83 -26.54 -11.92
CA LEU A 120 -19.33 -25.17 -11.97
C LEU A 120 -20.48 -24.18 -12.16
N ARG A 121 -20.56 -23.16 -11.29
CA ARG A 121 -21.57 -22.10 -11.37
C ARG A 121 -20.95 -20.72 -11.21
N LEU A 122 -21.48 -19.75 -11.96
CA LEU A 122 -21.25 -18.33 -11.70
C LEU A 122 -22.22 -17.86 -10.61
N LEU A 123 -21.73 -17.09 -9.63
CA LEU A 123 -22.56 -16.58 -8.54
C LEU A 123 -22.11 -15.19 -8.10
N GLN A 124 -23.04 -14.39 -7.56
CA GLN A 124 -22.72 -13.16 -6.83
C GLN A 124 -22.38 -13.50 -5.38
N TRP A 125 -21.14 -13.23 -4.97
CA TRP A 125 -20.67 -13.58 -3.64
C TRP A 125 -20.87 -12.42 -2.65
N PRO A 126 -21.29 -12.69 -1.40
CA PRO A 126 -21.78 -13.95 -0.87
C PRO A 126 -23.30 -14.14 -1.04
N GLU A 127 -24.01 -13.24 -1.72
CA GLU A 127 -25.48 -13.19 -1.75
C GLU A 127 -26.11 -14.48 -2.30
N ASP A 128 -25.52 -15.06 -3.35
CA ASP A 128 -25.99 -16.28 -4.00
C ASP A 128 -25.39 -17.57 -3.38
N ALA A 129 -24.58 -17.44 -2.31
CA ALA A 129 -23.92 -18.58 -1.70
C ALA A 129 -24.94 -19.49 -0.97
N ARG A 130 -24.90 -20.78 -1.26
CA ARG A 130 -25.80 -21.80 -0.69
C ARG A 130 -25.18 -22.54 0.50
N GLY A 131 -23.89 -22.35 0.74
CA GLY A 131 -23.15 -23.07 1.79
C GLY A 131 -22.81 -24.52 1.41
N ASP A 132 -22.97 -24.91 0.15
CA ASP A 132 -22.56 -26.22 -0.39
C ASP A 132 -21.31 -26.12 -1.29
N GLU A 133 -20.74 -24.93 -1.42
CA GLU A 133 -19.53 -24.66 -2.19
C GLU A 133 -18.33 -25.38 -1.58
N ARG A 134 -17.54 -26.03 -2.43
CA ARG A 134 -16.30 -26.76 -2.07
C ARG A 134 -15.05 -26.09 -2.60
N LEU A 135 -15.16 -25.37 -3.71
CA LEU A 135 -14.08 -24.61 -4.33
C LEU A 135 -14.65 -23.30 -4.88
N LEU A 136 -13.92 -22.21 -4.66
CA LEU A 136 -14.17 -20.91 -5.26
C LEU A 136 -13.04 -20.58 -6.23
N TRP A 137 -13.38 -19.92 -7.33
CA TRP A 137 -12.45 -19.30 -8.26
C TRP A 137 -12.70 -17.80 -8.25
N ILE A 138 -11.76 -17.08 -7.66
CA ILE A 138 -11.84 -15.62 -7.50
C ILE A 138 -10.92 -14.97 -8.52
N PRO A 139 -11.38 -14.00 -9.32
CA PRO A 139 -10.49 -13.24 -10.19
C PRO A 139 -9.29 -12.66 -9.41
N ALA A 140 -8.08 -12.87 -9.92
CA ALA A 140 -6.86 -12.34 -9.34
C ALA A 140 -6.69 -10.84 -9.66
N PRO A 141 -5.97 -10.07 -8.83
CA PRO A 141 -5.31 -10.45 -7.58
C PRO A 141 -6.17 -10.18 -6.33
N LEU A 142 -5.81 -10.81 -5.20
CA LEU A 142 -6.31 -10.46 -3.87
C LEU A 142 -5.23 -9.79 -3.01
N PRO A 143 -5.58 -8.87 -2.09
CA PRO A 143 -4.62 -8.28 -1.17
C PRO A 143 -4.01 -9.33 -0.23
N ILE A 144 -2.69 -9.32 -0.02
CA ILE A 144 -2.04 -10.28 0.90
C ILE A 144 -2.50 -10.11 2.35
N SER A 145 -3.01 -8.92 2.69
CA SER A 145 -3.54 -8.63 4.03
C SER A 145 -4.79 -9.43 4.38
N TRP A 146 -5.41 -10.12 3.41
CA TRP A 146 -6.52 -11.04 3.65
C TRP A 146 -6.07 -12.41 4.12
N LEU A 147 -4.78 -12.74 4.05
CA LEU A 147 -4.27 -13.97 4.64
C LEU A 147 -4.33 -13.87 6.17
N GLN A 148 -5.03 -14.81 6.81
CA GLN A 148 -5.17 -14.87 8.26
C GLN A 148 -4.11 -15.74 8.92
N ALA A 149 -3.76 -16.86 8.26
CA ALA A 149 -2.83 -17.84 8.79
C ALA A 149 -2.15 -18.63 7.67
N ILE A 150 -0.92 -19.07 7.96
CA ILE A 150 -0.16 -20.00 7.13
C ILE A 150 -0.12 -21.33 7.87
N LEU A 151 -0.58 -22.37 7.19
CA LEU A 151 -0.83 -23.69 7.75
C LEU A 151 0.17 -24.69 7.18
N PHE A 152 0.68 -25.55 8.07
CA PHE A 152 1.74 -26.52 7.77
C PHE A 152 1.28 -27.94 8.11
N PRO A 153 1.79 -28.96 7.39
CA PRO A 153 1.45 -30.36 7.65
C PRO A 153 2.05 -30.86 8.98
N SER A 154 3.22 -30.36 9.37
CA SER A 154 3.94 -30.77 10.58
C SER A 154 4.72 -29.60 11.19
N LYS A 155 5.22 -29.79 12.42
CA LYS A 155 6.12 -28.83 13.07
C LYS A 155 7.44 -28.68 12.30
N ASP A 156 7.96 -29.78 11.76
CA ASP A 156 9.23 -29.80 11.02
C ASP A 156 9.10 -29.03 9.70
N ALA A 157 7.99 -29.20 8.98
CA ALA A 157 7.72 -28.44 7.77
C ALA A 157 7.64 -26.93 8.07
N ARG A 158 7.00 -26.54 9.19
CA ARG A 158 6.97 -25.15 9.63
C ARG A 158 8.36 -24.61 9.95
N ALA A 159 9.17 -25.37 10.66
CA ALA A 159 10.53 -24.97 11.03
C ALA A 159 11.40 -24.76 9.78
N LEU A 160 11.34 -25.69 8.82
CA LEU A 160 12.07 -25.60 7.56
C LEU A 160 11.67 -24.35 6.76
N VAL A 161 10.37 -24.09 6.59
CA VAL A 161 9.92 -22.91 5.83
C VAL A 161 10.31 -21.62 6.54
N ARG A 162 10.30 -21.60 7.87
CA ARG A 162 10.75 -20.45 8.67
C ARG A 162 12.24 -20.18 8.48
N GLU A 163 13.06 -21.23 8.50
CA GLU A 163 14.50 -21.14 8.23
C GLU A 163 14.74 -20.59 6.82
N GLN A 164 14.10 -21.16 5.80
CA GLN A 164 14.22 -20.68 4.43
C GLN A 164 13.76 -19.22 4.26
N ALA A 165 12.70 -18.80 4.95
CA ALA A 165 12.23 -17.42 4.89
C ALA A 165 13.27 -16.42 5.42
N THR A 166 14.20 -16.84 6.29
CA THR A 166 15.27 -15.94 6.78
C THR A 166 16.28 -15.56 5.71
N ASP A 167 16.38 -16.34 4.62
CA ASP A 167 17.23 -16.02 3.48
C ASP A 167 16.65 -14.87 2.62
N TYR A 168 15.40 -14.48 2.86
CA TYR A 168 14.68 -13.46 2.10
C TYR A 168 14.27 -12.30 3.01
N ALA A 169 15.05 -11.21 2.98
CA ALA A 169 14.84 -10.04 3.85
C ALA A 169 13.44 -9.39 3.72
N ASN A 170 12.80 -9.52 2.56
CA ASN A 170 11.50 -8.92 2.24
C ASN A 170 10.31 -9.88 2.34
N VAL A 171 10.46 -11.02 3.04
CA VAL A 171 9.35 -11.96 3.29
C VAL A 171 8.82 -11.76 4.72
N PRO A 172 7.65 -11.12 4.92
CA PRO A 172 7.10 -10.86 6.24
C PRO A 172 6.37 -12.09 6.83
N LEU A 173 7.00 -13.27 6.85
CA LEU A 173 6.36 -14.52 7.31
C LEU A 173 5.85 -14.42 8.76
N ASP A 174 6.56 -13.68 9.61
CA ASP A 174 6.22 -13.48 11.02
C ASP A 174 5.05 -12.51 11.25
N ALA A 175 4.61 -11.77 10.22
CA ALA A 175 3.41 -10.97 10.29
C ALA A 175 2.12 -11.83 10.30
N TYR A 176 2.23 -13.12 9.98
CA TYR A 176 1.10 -14.04 9.85
C TYR A 176 1.12 -15.13 10.92
N LYS A 177 -0.08 -15.55 11.34
CA LYS A 177 -0.22 -16.65 12.28
C LYS A 177 0.23 -17.98 11.63
N GLN A 178 1.20 -18.65 12.22
CA GLN A 178 1.73 -19.92 11.69
C GLN A 178 1.22 -21.12 12.50
N GLN A 179 0.44 -22.03 11.88
CA GLN A 179 -0.20 -23.15 12.57
C GLN A 179 0.12 -24.50 11.93
N VAL A 180 0.08 -25.58 12.73
CA VAL A 180 0.17 -26.96 12.22
C VAL A 180 -1.25 -27.52 12.12
N LYS A 181 -1.66 -27.95 10.93
CA LYS A 181 -3.00 -28.47 10.60
C LYS A 181 -2.91 -29.71 9.71
N ALA A 182 -2.26 -30.76 10.20
CA ALA A 182 -2.03 -32.02 9.46
C ALA A 182 -3.28 -32.59 8.76
N ARG A 183 -4.47 -32.42 9.35
CA ARG A 183 -5.74 -32.88 8.76
C ARG A 183 -6.02 -32.25 7.39
N LEU A 184 -5.71 -30.97 7.16
CA LEU A 184 -5.94 -30.33 5.85
C LEU A 184 -5.05 -30.93 4.74
N PHE A 185 -3.93 -31.56 5.10
CA PHE A 185 -2.98 -32.18 4.17
C PHE A 185 -3.24 -33.67 3.96
N SER A 186 -4.15 -34.28 4.72
CA SER A 186 -4.40 -35.73 4.72
C SER A 186 -5.89 -36.09 4.63
N ALA A 187 -6.79 -35.12 4.76
CA ALA A 187 -8.21 -35.33 4.62
C ALA A 187 -8.55 -35.80 3.20
N LYS A 188 -9.48 -36.75 3.12
CA LYS A 188 -10.00 -37.22 1.84
C LYS A 188 -11.01 -36.19 1.32
N SER A 189 -10.72 -35.61 0.16
CA SER A 189 -11.68 -34.83 -0.61
C SER A 189 -12.26 -35.67 -1.74
N THR A 190 -13.54 -35.48 -2.03
CA THR A 190 -14.22 -36.06 -3.19
C THR A 190 -14.17 -35.14 -4.41
N LEU A 191 -13.70 -33.90 -4.26
CA LEU A 191 -13.60 -32.94 -5.34
C LEU A 191 -12.46 -33.37 -6.29
N PRO A 192 -12.72 -33.52 -7.61
CA PRO A 192 -11.68 -33.81 -8.58
C PRO A 192 -10.73 -32.62 -8.73
N TRP A 193 -9.46 -32.91 -9.02
CA TRP A 193 -8.47 -31.89 -9.32
C TRP A 193 -7.44 -32.41 -10.35
N PRO A 194 -7.18 -31.68 -11.45
CA PRO A 194 -7.85 -30.44 -11.87
C PRO A 194 -9.33 -30.67 -12.24
N ILE A 195 -10.10 -29.61 -12.40
CA ILE A 195 -11.51 -29.70 -12.77
C ILE A 195 -11.64 -29.74 -14.28
N ASP A 196 -12.20 -30.84 -14.79
CA ASP A 196 -12.43 -31.02 -16.22
C ASP A 196 -13.43 -29.97 -16.75
N GLY A 197 -13.13 -29.41 -17.92
CA GLY A 197 -13.99 -28.41 -18.58
C GLY A 197 -13.92 -27.00 -18.01
N LEU A 198 -13.05 -26.75 -17.02
CA LEU A 198 -12.80 -25.40 -16.52
C LEU A 198 -12.05 -24.57 -17.58
N SER A 199 -12.75 -23.65 -18.23
CA SER A 199 -12.18 -22.70 -19.19
C SER A 199 -12.64 -21.29 -18.83
N PRO A 200 -12.08 -20.70 -17.76
CA PRO A 200 -12.50 -19.39 -17.33
C PRO A 200 -11.84 -18.33 -18.25
N PRO A 201 -12.42 -17.12 -18.35
CA PRO A 201 -11.83 -16.04 -19.13
C PRO A 201 -10.35 -15.83 -18.78
N ALA A 202 -9.50 -15.68 -19.81
CA ALA A 202 -8.09 -15.38 -19.62
C ALA A 202 -7.94 -14.01 -18.93
N ARG A 203 -7.46 -14.03 -17.69
CA ARG A 203 -7.30 -12.84 -16.83
C ARG A 203 -5.89 -12.67 -16.28
N ASP A 204 -4.98 -13.59 -16.60
CA ASP A 204 -3.61 -13.49 -16.09
C ASP A 204 -2.89 -12.32 -16.74
N GLN A 205 -2.39 -11.40 -15.93
CA GLN A 205 -1.76 -10.18 -16.38
C GLN A 205 -0.49 -9.88 -15.58
N PRO A 206 0.52 -9.25 -16.21
CA PRO A 206 1.66 -8.73 -15.48
C PRO A 206 1.24 -7.68 -14.45
N LEU A 207 1.86 -7.66 -13.28
CA LEU A 207 1.52 -6.74 -12.17
C LEU A 207 2.61 -5.69 -11.89
N GLN A 208 3.55 -5.51 -12.82
CA GLN A 208 4.69 -4.60 -12.67
C GLN A 208 4.22 -3.16 -12.46
N HIS A 209 3.21 -2.71 -13.22
CA HIS A 209 2.62 -1.38 -13.06
C HIS A 209 2.02 -1.20 -11.66
N VAL A 210 1.16 -2.12 -11.25
CA VAL A 210 0.48 -2.08 -9.94
C VAL A 210 1.49 -2.13 -8.79
N SER A 211 2.51 -3.00 -8.91
CA SER A 211 3.61 -3.11 -7.97
C SER A 211 4.43 -1.82 -7.88
N ALA A 212 4.69 -1.17 -9.02
CA ALA A 212 5.36 0.11 -9.06
C ALA A 212 4.55 1.21 -8.37
N VAL A 213 3.25 1.32 -8.64
CA VAL A 213 2.37 2.29 -7.97
C VAL A 213 2.35 2.08 -6.45
N GLY A 214 2.26 0.83 -6.00
CA GLY A 214 2.36 0.50 -4.57
C GLY A 214 3.70 0.93 -3.95
N ALA A 215 4.80 0.76 -4.68
CA ALA A 215 6.12 1.21 -4.26
C ALA A 215 6.21 2.74 -4.15
N VAL A 216 5.65 3.48 -5.11
CA VAL A 216 5.57 4.94 -5.04
C VAL A 216 4.78 5.38 -3.81
N GLN A 217 3.64 4.74 -3.53
CA GLN A 217 2.86 5.02 -2.31
C GLN A 217 3.69 4.78 -1.03
N GLY A 218 4.42 3.66 -0.98
CA GLY A 218 5.30 3.33 0.15
C GLY A 218 6.42 4.35 0.33
N LEU A 219 7.13 4.71 -0.74
CA LEU A 219 8.23 5.67 -0.70
C LEU A 219 7.75 7.07 -0.31
N LEU A 220 6.62 7.53 -0.84
CA LEU A 220 6.03 8.82 -0.45
C LEU A 220 5.63 8.83 1.02
N PHE A 221 5.15 7.71 1.57
CA PHE A 221 4.93 7.57 3.01
C PHE A 221 6.27 7.66 3.80
N GLY A 222 7.28 6.89 3.39
CA GLY A 222 8.59 6.87 4.06
C GLY A 222 9.31 8.22 4.03
N LEU A 223 9.14 8.98 2.95
CA LEU A 223 9.66 10.34 2.80
C LEU A 223 8.74 11.40 3.40
N GLY A 224 7.49 11.08 3.75
CA GLY A 224 6.47 12.06 4.10
C GLY A 224 6.79 12.93 5.32
N ASN A 225 7.68 12.49 6.21
CA ASN A 225 8.17 13.31 7.32
C ASN A 225 9.05 14.49 6.86
N ARG A 226 9.57 14.44 5.63
CA ARG A 226 10.51 15.42 5.07
C ARG A 226 9.85 16.70 4.58
N GLY A 227 8.57 16.67 4.23
CA GLY A 227 7.89 17.88 3.81
C GLY A 227 6.47 17.67 3.34
N ASP A 228 5.73 18.77 3.25
CA ASP A 228 4.28 18.76 3.06
C ASP A 228 3.90 18.41 1.62
N ALA A 229 4.77 18.67 0.64
CA ALA A 229 4.46 18.31 -0.74
C ALA A 229 4.53 16.79 -0.97
N LEU A 230 5.35 16.07 -0.19
CA LEU A 230 5.40 14.60 -0.18
C LEU A 230 4.11 14.02 0.43
N ILE A 231 3.62 14.63 1.52
CA ILE A 231 2.31 14.28 2.12
C ILE A 231 1.18 14.52 1.12
N ALA A 232 1.19 15.68 0.44
CA ALA A 232 0.20 16.03 -0.56
C ALA A 232 0.21 15.03 -1.74
N ALA A 233 1.40 14.66 -2.24
CA ALA A 233 1.55 13.64 -3.27
C ALA A 233 1.02 12.28 -2.82
N ALA A 234 1.35 11.83 -1.60
CA ALA A 234 0.83 10.58 -1.03
C ALA A 234 -0.70 10.59 -0.93
N ARG A 235 -1.30 11.71 -0.49
CA ARG A 235 -2.76 11.90 -0.42
C ARG A 235 -3.39 11.81 -1.81
N CYS A 236 -2.86 12.52 -2.80
CA CYS A 236 -3.40 12.51 -4.17
C CYS A 236 -3.39 11.09 -4.76
N LEU A 237 -2.25 10.40 -4.65
CA LEU A 237 -2.11 9.03 -5.18
C LEU A 237 -3.02 8.02 -4.46
N THR A 238 -3.26 8.22 -3.16
CA THR A 238 -4.19 7.39 -2.39
C THR A 238 -5.64 7.62 -2.80
N ARG A 239 -6.05 8.88 -3.03
CA ARG A 239 -7.41 9.18 -3.48
C ARG A 239 -7.69 8.60 -4.86
N LEU A 240 -6.74 8.76 -5.79
CA LEU A 240 -6.84 8.26 -7.17
C LEU A 240 -7.14 6.75 -7.23
N THR A 241 -6.51 6.00 -6.33
CA THR A 241 -6.69 4.55 -6.22
C THR A 241 -7.99 4.15 -5.50
N GLN A 242 -8.71 5.10 -4.87
CA GLN A 242 -9.99 4.89 -4.19
C GLN A 242 -11.22 5.30 -5.01
N THR A 243 -11.19 6.45 -5.69
CA THR A 243 -12.39 7.10 -6.28
C THR A 243 -13.01 6.35 -7.47
N SER A 244 -12.33 5.37 -8.04
CA SER A 244 -12.75 4.76 -9.31
C SER A 244 -13.83 3.66 -9.21
N ILE A 245 -14.25 3.23 -8.01
CA ILE A 245 -15.18 2.08 -7.88
C ILE A 245 -16.53 2.47 -7.23
N GLN A 246 -16.60 3.58 -6.49
CA GLN A 246 -17.75 3.84 -5.61
C GLN A 246 -18.68 5.01 -6.01
N THR A 247 -18.43 5.70 -7.14
CA THR A 247 -19.31 6.82 -7.53
C THR A 247 -20.13 6.47 -8.77
N PRO A 248 -21.46 6.26 -8.66
CA PRO A 248 -22.30 6.14 -9.83
C PRO A 248 -22.25 7.43 -10.68
N PRO A 249 -22.24 7.33 -12.01
CA PRO A 249 -22.15 8.50 -12.88
C PRO A 249 -23.32 9.47 -12.60
N GLY A 250 -22.99 10.71 -12.24
CA GLY A 250 -23.97 11.79 -12.03
C GLY A 250 -24.21 12.25 -10.59
N THR A 251 -23.56 11.66 -9.59
CA THR A 251 -23.51 12.26 -8.24
C THR A 251 -22.39 13.30 -8.18
N PRO A 252 -22.67 14.56 -7.77
CA PRO A 252 -21.62 15.56 -7.60
C PRO A 252 -20.67 15.06 -6.50
N THR A 253 -19.43 14.76 -6.89
CA THR A 253 -18.37 14.42 -5.96
C THR A 253 -18.06 15.67 -5.12
N GLU A 254 -18.45 15.66 -3.84
CA GLU A 254 -17.87 16.56 -2.83
C GLU A 254 -16.34 16.40 -2.72
N ASN A 255 -15.79 15.36 -3.36
CA ASN A 255 -14.37 15.06 -3.52
C ASN A 255 -13.82 15.45 -4.91
N ALA A 256 -14.14 16.63 -5.43
CA ALA A 256 -13.37 17.17 -6.56
C ALA A 256 -11.90 17.22 -6.12
N VAL A 257 -11.04 16.47 -6.80
CA VAL A 257 -9.58 16.56 -6.58
C VAL A 257 -9.23 18.01 -6.86
N GLU A 258 -8.80 18.75 -5.82
CA GLU A 258 -8.26 20.09 -6.04
C GLU A 258 -7.25 20.02 -7.18
N PRO A 259 -7.30 20.96 -8.14
CA PRO A 259 -6.42 20.93 -9.29
C PRO A 259 -4.98 20.84 -8.79
N VAL A 260 -4.30 19.76 -9.19
CA VAL A 260 -2.91 19.55 -8.82
C VAL A 260 -2.06 20.51 -9.65
N ASP A 261 -1.70 21.64 -9.05
CA ASP A 261 -0.92 22.69 -9.72
C ASP A 261 0.46 22.19 -10.18
N ASN A 262 1.01 21.17 -9.51
CA ASN A 262 2.32 20.63 -9.84
C ASN A 262 2.28 19.73 -11.09
N PRO A 263 2.99 20.08 -12.17
CA PRO A 263 2.98 19.31 -13.42
C PRO A 263 3.64 17.93 -13.31
N LEU A 264 4.65 17.75 -12.46
CA LEU A 264 5.32 16.47 -12.27
C LEU A 264 4.42 15.49 -11.53
N LEU A 265 3.74 15.96 -10.48
CA LEU A 265 2.75 15.13 -9.79
C LEU A 265 1.59 14.78 -10.73
N ARG A 266 1.12 15.70 -11.58
CA ARG A 266 0.15 15.37 -12.64
C ARG A 266 0.65 14.28 -13.58
N GLY A 267 1.92 14.33 -14.00
CA GLY A 267 2.54 13.27 -14.80
C GLY A 267 2.53 11.91 -14.09
N VAL A 268 2.85 11.87 -12.79
CA VAL A 268 2.77 10.63 -11.99
C VAL A 268 1.35 10.10 -11.90
N LEU A 269 0.36 10.97 -11.61
CA LEU A 269 -1.05 10.57 -11.48
C LEU A 269 -1.61 10.09 -12.84
N ALA A 270 -1.27 10.78 -13.93
CA ALA A 270 -1.64 10.38 -15.28
C ALA A 270 -1.09 9.00 -15.66
N TRP A 271 0.16 8.71 -15.30
CA TRP A 271 0.75 7.38 -15.49
C TRP A 271 0.02 6.30 -14.69
N VAL A 272 -0.40 6.59 -13.45
CA VAL A 272 -1.12 5.63 -12.59
C VAL A 272 -2.46 5.23 -13.20
N ASP A 273 -3.25 6.21 -13.68
CA ASP A 273 -4.58 5.98 -14.24
C ASP A 273 -4.57 5.59 -15.73
N GLY A 274 -3.46 5.79 -16.43
CA GLY A 274 -3.36 5.60 -17.88
C GLY A 274 -4.00 6.75 -18.69
N GLU A 275 -4.24 7.90 -18.08
CA GLU A 275 -4.87 9.06 -18.72
C GLU A 275 -3.83 9.96 -19.41
N SER A 276 -3.66 9.80 -20.72
CA SER A 276 -2.68 10.58 -21.50
C SER A 276 -2.91 12.09 -21.47
N ASP A 277 -4.16 12.54 -21.36
CA ASP A 277 -4.53 13.94 -21.48
C ASP A 277 -4.05 14.76 -20.28
N LEU A 278 -4.10 14.19 -19.07
CA LEU A 278 -3.53 14.77 -17.86
C LEU A 278 -2.01 14.94 -17.96
N ALA A 279 -1.31 13.95 -18.55
CA ALA A 279 0.14 13.99 -18.73
C ALA A 279 0.57 15.06 -19.76
N ASN A 280 -0.22 15.25 -20.82
CA ASN A 280 0.15 16.10 -21.95
C ASN A 280 0.06 17.62 -21.69
N ALA A 281 -0.44 18.03 -20.52
CA ALA A 281 -0.60 19.44 -20.17
C ALA A 281 0.73 20.16 -19.83
N ASP A 282 1.82 19.43 -19.54
CA ASP A 282 3.16 19.98 -19.33
C ASP A 282 4.24 19.05 -19.89
N VAL A 283 5.31 19.61 -20.45
CA VAL A 283 6.39 18.85 -21.07
C VAL A 283 7.11 17.95 -20.07
N GLN A 284 7.42 18.42 -18.85
CA GLN A 284 8.14 17.62 -17.87
C GLN A 284 7.24 16.53 -17.28
N GLY A 285 5.97 16.84 -17.02
CA GLY A 285 4.96 15.86 -16.60
C GLY A 285 4.80 14.73 -17.62
N ARG A 286 4.69 15.07 -18.91
CA ARG A 286 4.61 14.10 -20.01
C ARG A 286 5.85 13.20 -20.10
N ILE A 287 7.05 13.79 -20.09
CA ILE A 287 8.30 13.03 -20.16
C ILE A 287 8.41 12.10 -18.95
N LEU A 288 8.08 12.58 -17.74
CA LEU A 288 8.10 11.74 -16.54
C LEU A 288 7.14 10.56 -16.66
N ALA A 289 5.89 10.78 -17.09
CA ALA A 289 4.92 9.70 -17.28
C ALA A 289 5.44 8.63 -18.26
N ARG A 290 6.05 9.05 -19.38
CA ARG A 290 6.65 8.14 -20.37
C ARG A 290 7.84 7.37 -19.82
N LEU A 291 8.69 8.02 -19.01
CA LEU A 291 9.81 7.35 -18.33
C LEU A 291 9.31 6.26 -17.37
N LEU A 292 8.30 6.57 -16.56
CA LEU A 292 7.73 5.59 -15.61
C LEU A 292 7.12 4.39 -16.35
N ALA A 293 6.37 4.63 -17.43
CA ALA A 293 5.85 3.57 -18.28
C ALA A 293 6.97 2.72 -18.89
N ALA A 294 7.98 3.35 -19.51
CA ALA A 294 9.08 2.62 -20.15
C ALA A 294 9.89 1.77 -19.16
N ILE A 295 10.14 2.26 -17.94
CA ILE A 295 10.82 1.49 -16.89
C ILE A 295 10.01 0.25 -16.52
N VAL A 296 8.68 0.37 -16.39
CA VAL A 296 7.79 -0.74 -16.06
C VAL A 296 7.65 -1.73 -17.21
N ASP A 297 7.49 -1.24 -18.45
CA ASP A 297 7.36 -2.06 -19.65
C ASP A 297 8.63 -2.88 -19.90
N ALA A 298 9.81 -2.27 -19.70
CA ALA A 298 11.10 -2.94 -19.79
C ALA A 298 11.24 -4.12 -18.80
N LYS A 299 10.49 -4.11 -17.69
CA LYS A 299 10.46 -5.17 -16.68
C LYS A 299 9.31 -6.18 -16.89
N THR A 300 8.53 -6.02 -17.94
CA THR A 300 7.43 -6.93 -18.27
C THR A 300 7.95 -7.95 -19.27
N PRO A 301 7.97 -9.26 -18.93
CA PRO A 301 8.39 -10.29 -19.86
C PRO A 301 7.56 -10.25 -21.13
N VAL A 302 8.21 -10.40 -22.29
CA VAL A 302 7.52 -10.57 -23.57
C VAL A 302 6.81 -11.92 -23.57
N ASP A 303 5.54 -11.95 -23.98
CA ASP A 303 4.75 -13.19 -24.05
C ASP A 303 5.51 -14.26 -24.86
N GLY A 304 5.70 -15.43 -24.25
CA GLY A 304 6.38 -16.58 -24.87
C GLY A 304 7.89 -16.63 -24.67
N ALA A 305 8.54 -15.60 -24.09
CA ALA A 305 9.95 -15.65 -23.74
C ALA A 305 10.17 -16.55 -22.51
N SER A 306 11.10 -17.49 -22.58
CA SER A 306 11.43 -18.32 -21.43
C SER A 306 12.23 -17.53 -20.37
N ALA A 307 12.13 -17.96 -19.10
CA ALA A 307 12.86 -17.37 -17.97
C ALA A 307 14.37 -17.21 -18.20
N LYS A 308 14.94 -18.14 -18.97
CA LYS A 308 16.38 -18.24 -19.21
C LYS A 308 16.85 -17.33 -20.34
N GLU A 309 15.95 -16.89 -21.21
CA GLU A 309 16.28 -16.11 -22.41
C GLU A 309 16.03 -14.62 -22.21
N TRP A 310 15.11 -14.26 -21.31
CA TRP A 310 14.76 -12.87 -21.07
C TRP A 310 15.57 -12.26 -19.92
N CYS A 311 16.50 -11.37 -20.28
CA CYS A 311 17.18 -10.49 -19.34
C CYS A 311 16.57 -9.08 -19.48
N PRO A 312 15.96 -8.50 -18.44
CA PRO A 312 15.46 -7.13 -18.52
C PRO A 312 16.63 -6.18 -18.81
N PRO A 313 16.45 -5.17 -19.68
CA PRO A 313 17.49 -4.21 -19.96
C PRO A 313 17.83 -3.39 -18.72
N ASP A 314 19.02 -2.81 -18.70
CA ASP A 314 19.38 -1.85 -17.65
C ASP A 314 18.43 -0.66 -17.68
N THR A 315 17.75 -0.43 -16.55
CA THR A 315 16.77 0.66 -16.40
C THR A 315 17.38 2.05 -16.60
N GLN A 316 18.67 2.24 -16.32
CA GLN A 316 19.33 3.51 -16.61
C GLN A 316 19.46 3.73 -18.12
N GLN A 317 19.80 2.69 -18.89
CA GLN A 317 19.83 2.75 -20.34
C GLN A 317 18.43 3.03 -20.93
N VAL A 318 17.38 2.36 -20.42
CA VAL A 318 15.99 2.62 -20.83
C VAL A 318 15.62 4.09 -20.66
N VAL A 319 16.01 4.70 -19.53
CA VAL A 319 15.78 6.12 -19.29
C VAL A 319 16.54 7.00 -20.29
N LEU A 320 17.81 6.70 -20.56
CA LEU A 320 18.60 7.44 -21.55
C LEU A 320 17.97 7.39 -22.95
N ASP A 321 17.47 6.22 -23.35
CA ASP A 321 16.85 6.03 -24.67
C ASP A 321 15.55 6.84 -24.80
N VAL A 322 14.71 6.84 -23.77
CA VAL A 322 13.49 7.66 -23.74
C VAL A 322 13.81 9.15 -23.75
N LEU A 323 14.78 9.59 -22.95
CA LEU A 323 15.19 11.00 -22.92
C LEU A 323 15.73 11.45 -24.29
N GLU A 324 16.48 10.60 -24.99
CA GLU A 324 17.01 10.89 -26.32
C GLU A 324 15.88 10.97 -27.38
N ALA A 325 14.91 10.07 -27.31
CA ALA A 325 13.72 10.12 -28.17
C ALA A 325 12.89 11.39 -27.92
N GLU A 326 12.67 11.76 -26.65
CA GLU A 326 11.97 13.01 -26.29
C GLU A 326 12.73 14.25 -26.74
N ARG A 327 14.06 14.26 -26.59
CA ARG A 327 14.92 15.34 -27.08
C ARG A 327 14.73 15.59 -28.58
N GLN A 328 14.63 14.52 -29.37
CA GLN A 328 14.42 14.62 -30.83
C GLN A 328 13.00 15.07 -31.19
N ALA A 329 12.00 14.73 -30.37
CA ALA A 329 10.60 15.05 -30.60
C ALA A 329 10.18 16.47 -30.14
N LEU A 330 10.98 17.13 -29.29
CA LEU A 330 10.68 18.47 -28.80
C LEU A 330 10.83 19.53 -29.89
N ALA A 331 9.85 20.43 -30.02
CA ALA A 331 9.91 21.53 -30.98
C ALA A 331 10.75 22.73 -30.49
N GLU A 332 10.83 22.93 -29.18
CA GLU A 332 11.47 24.10 -28.58
C GLU A 332 12.98 23.88 -28.34
N PRO A 333 13.88 24.68 -28.97
CA PRO A 333 15.33 24.48 -28.86
C PRO A 333 15.87 24.56 -27.42
N LYS A 334 15.26 25.41 -26.58
CA LYS A 334 15.69 25.58 -25.17
C LYS A 334 15.56 24.26 -24.37
N TRP A 335 14.50 23.49 -24.63
CA TRP A 335 14.24 22.22 -23.95
C TRP A 335 15.13 21.12 -24.52
N GLN A 336 15.39 21.13 -25.83
CA GLN A 336 16.35 20.23 -26.46
C GLN A 336 17.76 20.42 -25.91
N GLU A 337 18.22 21.66 -25.74
CA GLU A 337 19.55 21.96 -25.19
C GLU A 337 19.65 21.54 -23.72
N ALA A 338 18.62 21.83 -22.92
CA ALA A 338 18.55 21.40 -21.52
C ALA A 338 18.61 19.87 -21.38
N LEU A 339 17.86 19.14 -22.20
CA LEU A 339 17.93 17.67 -22.22
C LEU A 339 19.27 17.16 -22.74
N THR A 340 19.86 17.77 -23.77
CA THR A 340 21.21 17.40 -24.25
C THR A 340 22.22 17.43 -23.11
N ARG A 341 22.25 18.54 -22.35
CA ARG A 341 23.16 18.71 -21.21
C ARG A 341 22.87 17.70 -20.10
N LEU A 342 21.59 17.49 -19.76
CA LEU A 342 21.20 16.50 -18.75
C LEU A 342 21.62 15.09 -19.15
N ILE A 343 21.35 14.65 -20.39
CA ILE A 343 21.71 13.32 -20.89
C ILE A 343 23.23 13.11 -20.83
N ALA A 344 24.02 14.12 -21.21
CA ALA A 344 25.48 14.05 -21.12
C ALA A 344 25.95 13.86 -19.67
N ASP A 345 25.38 14.63 -18.73
CA ASP A 345 25.71 14.53 -17.31
C ASP A 345 25.27 13.18 -16.70
N LEU A 346 24.10 12.67 -17.07
CA LEU A 346 23.62 11.35 -16.62
C LEU A 346 24.51 10.22 -17.13
N LYS A 347 24.95 10.28 -18.40
CA LYS A 347 25.94 9.33 -18.94
C LYS A 347 27.27 9.40 -18.20
N GLY A 348 27.73 10.61 -17.87
CA GLY A 348 28.94 10.83 -17.07
C GLY A 348 28.84 10.30 -15.64
N ALA A 349 27.66 10.40 -15.01
CA ALA A 349 27.43 9.92 -13.65
C ALA A 349 27.58 8.39 -13.50
N VAL A 350 27.33 7.63 -14.56
CA VAL A 350 27.55 6.16 -14.60
C VAL A 350 29.04 5.81 -14.76
N GLY A 351 29.85 6.72 -15.32
CA GLY A 351 31.20 6.44 -15.84
C GLY A 351 32.37 7.08 -15.09
N LEU A 352 32.26 7.36 -13.78
CA LEU A 352 33.27 8.12 -13.00
C LEU A 352 33.48 9.55 -13.51
N GLY A 353 32.40 10.28 -13.82
CA GLY A 353 32.50 11.69 -14.19
C GLY A 353 33.17 12.56 -13.13
N ASP A 354 33.83 13.64 -13.58
CA ASP A 354 34.62 14.53 -12.71
C ASP A 354 33.78 15.40 -11.75
N ALA A 355 32.46 15.43 -11.90
CA ALA A 355 31.57 16.32 -11.15
C ALA A 355 31.08 15.68 -9.85
N THR A 356 31.13 16.44 -8.75
CA THR A 356 30.55 15.97 -7.47
C THR A 356 29.01 15.95 -7.52
N VAL A 357 28.38 15.15 -6.65
CA VAL A 357 26.90 15.11 -6.53
C VAL A 357 26.32 16.51 -6.30
N SER A 358 26.97 17.31 -5.45
CA SER A 358 26.54 18.68 -5.16
C SER A 358 26.63 19.59 -6.39
N GLU A 359 27.69 19.47 -7.20
CA GLU A 359 27.83 20.23 -8.45
C GLU A 359 26.74 19.87 -9.46
N LEU A 360 26.43 18.57 -9.61
CA LEU A 360 25.35 18.12 -10.50
C LEU A 360 23.99 18.68 -10.05
N LEU A 361 23.69 18.64 -8.76
CA LEU A 361 22.42 19.16 -8.21
C LEU A 361 22.34 20.70 -8.25
N GLN A 362 23.47 21.41 -8.17
CA GLN A 362 23.49 22.86 -8.34
C GLN A 362 23.28 23.26 -9.80
N ARG A 363 23.94 22.54 -10.73
CA ARG A 363 23.81 22.76 -12.19
C ARG A 363 22.39 22.50 -12.68
N HIS A 364 21.77 21.45 -12.17
CA HIS A 364 20.40 21.06 -12.52
C HIS A 364 19.45 21.37 -11.37
N SER A 365 18.91 22.59 -11.33
CA SER A 365 18.08 23.06 -10.21
C SER A 365 16.60 22.65 -10.29
N LYS A 366 16.16 22.07 -11.41
CA LYS A 366 14.76 21.69 -11.63
C LYS A 366 14.45 20.30 -11.02
N PRO A 367 13.27 20.11 -10.41
CA PRO A 367 12.94 18.86 -9.74
C PRO A 367 13.00 17.61 -10.61
N PHE A 368 12.55 17.73 -11.87
CA PHE A 368 12.67 16.65 -12.86
C PHE A 368 14.11 16.16 -13.02
N SER A 369 15.04 17.08 -13.29
CA SER A 369 16.46 16.77 -13.52
C SER A 369 17.12 16.23 -12.25
N ARG A 370 16.81 16.78 -11.07
CA ARG A 370 17.36 16.29 -9.79
C ARG A 370 16.86 14.89 -9.45
N GLY A 371 15.58 14.61 -9.65
CA GLY A 371 15.03 13.27 -9.46
C GLY A 371 15.72 12.23 -10.34
N LEU A 372 16.02 12.57 -11.60
CA LEU A 372 16.81 11.73 -12.51
C LEU A 372 18.26 11.56 -12.06
N ILE A 373 18.92 12.63 -11.62
CA ILE A 373 20.29 12.54 -11.09
C ILE A 373 20.33 11.58 -9.89
N LEU A 374 19.36 11.67 -8.97
CA LEU A 374 19.25 10.73 -7.85
C LEU A 374 19.04 9.30 -8.31
N PHE A 375 18.22 9.08 -9.33
CA PHE A 375 17.97 7.76 -9.93
C PHE A 375 19.23 7.13 -10.52
N PHE A 376 20.12 7.93 -11.11
CA PHE A 376 21.38 7.44 -11.67
C PHE A 376 22.45 7.21 -10.58
N LEU A 377 22.47 8.06 -9.56
CA LEU A 377 23.47 8.01 -8.50
C LEU A 377 23.18 7.00 -7.38
N ARG A 378 21.94 6.49 -7.28
CA ARG A 378 21.50 5.57 -6.23
C ARG A 378 20.72 4.40 -6.79
N GLN A 379 21.05 3.21 -6.32
CA GLN A 379 20.53 1.96 -6.88
C GLN A 379 19.42 1.33 -6.05
N ARG A 380 19.20 1.79 -4.81
CA ARG A 380 18.25 1.14 -3.90
C ARG A 380 17.31 2.12 -3.20
N CYS A 381 16.10 1.69 -2.90
CA CYS A 381 15.09 2.47 -2.18
C CYS A 381 15.54 2.92 -0.77
N ASP A 382 16.29 2.10 -0.04
CA ASP A 382 16.82 2.46 1.29
C ASP A 382 17.84 3.60 1.20
N GLU A 383 18.66 3.65 0.14
CA GLU A 383 19.57 4.77 -0.08
C GLU A 383 18.83 6.08 -0.33
N LEU A 384 17.70 6.04 -1.04
CA LEU A 384 16.84 7.21 -1.24
C LEU A 384 16.23 7.68 0.10
N LEU A 385 15.71 6.76 0.91
CA LEU A 385 15.12 7.07 2.22
C LEU A 385 16.14 7.64 3.20
N ALA A 386 17.38 7.15 3.17
CA ALA A 386 18.46 7.59 4.05
C ALA A 386 19.14 8.89 3.60
N MET A 387 18.90 9.35 2.37
CA MET A 387 19.67 10.46 1.80
C MET A 387 19.42 11.79 2.52
N GLU A 388 20.48 12.41 3.02
CA GLU A 388 20.46 13.76 3.54
C GLU A 388 21.22 14.68 2.58
N GLN A 389 20.49 15.58 1.92
CA GLN A 389 21.07 16.54 0.98
C GLN A 389 20.25 17.83 1.04
N PRO A 390 20.80 18.92 1.62
CA PRO A 390 20.10 20.20 1.78
C PRO A 390 19.61 20.82 0.47
N LEU A 391 20.25 20.50 -0.66
CA LEU A 391 19.83 21.03 -1.97
C LEU A 391 18.51 20.45 -2.46
N LEU A 392 18.07 19.28 -1.95
CA LEU A 392 16.89 18.60 -2.46
C LEU A 392 15.59 19.20 -1.90
N THR A 393 14.67 19.53 -2.80
CA THR A 393 13.31 19.95 -2.48
C THR A 393 12.37 18.75 -2.31
N ASP A 394 11.19 18.98 -1.75
CA ASP A 394 10.14 17.94 -1.69
C ASP A 394 9.76 17.42 -3.07
N GLN A 395 9.74 18.30 -4.08
CA GLN A 395 9.37 17.93 -5.44
C GLN A 395 10.43 17.05 -6.10
N ASP A 396 11.70 17.30 -5.81
CA ASP A 396 12.82 16.45 -6.27
C ASP A 396 12.61 15.02 -5.73
N ARG A 397 12.18 14.92 -4.46
CA ARG A 397 11.90 13.65 -3.78
C ARG A 397 10.64 12.95 -4.29
N VAL A 398 9.60 13.70 -4.70
CA VAL A 398 8.41 13.11 -5.35
C VAL A 398 8.80 12.44 -6.66
N VAL A 399 9.59 13.12 -7.51
CA VAL A 399 10.07 12.55 -8.78
C VAL A 399 10.96 11.32 -8.51
N ALA A 400 11.89 11.42 -7.56
CA ALA A 400 12.75 10.30 -7.21
C ALA A 400 11.94 9.11 -6.69
N ALA A 401 10.96 9.32 -5.80
CA ALA A 401 10.07 8.26 -5.31
C ALA A 401 9.32 7.57 -6.46
N ALA A 402 8.85 8.33 -7.45
CA ALA A 402 8.20 7.77 -8.63
C ALA A 402 9.14 6.88 -9.44
N LEU A 403 10.35 7.37 -9.77
CA LEU A 403 11.34 6.65 -10.57
C LEU A 403 11.84 5.38 -9.86
N PHE A 404 12.13 5.46 -8.55
CA PHE A 404 12.55 4.30 -7.75
C PHE A 404 11.41 3.30 -7.61
N GLY A 405 10.18 3.77 -7.41
CA GLY A 405 9.01 2.89 -7.37
C GLY A 405 8.80 2.13 -8.68
N ALA A 406 8.94 2.79 -9.84
CA ALA A 406 8.92 2.15 -11.15
C ALA A 406 10.02 1.09 -11.32
N ARG A 407 11.26 1.42 -10.94
CA ARG A 407 12.41 0.51 -11.08
C ARG A 407 12.34 -0.68 -10.14
N ASP A 408 11.97 -0.49 -8.88
CA ASP A 408 12.13 -1.50 -7.84
C ASP A 408 10.82 -2.28 -7.61
N GLY A 409 9.66 -1.63 -7.79
CA GLY A 409 8.36 -2.19 -7.44
C GLY A 409 8.21 -2.45 -5.93
N TRP A 410 7.05 -2.96 -5.53
CA TRP A 410 6.71 -3.13 -4.11
C TRP A 410 7.70 -4.04 -3.38
N MET A 411 8.15 -5.11 -4.03
CA MET A 411 9.12 -6.08 -3.50
C MET A 411 10.49 -5.46 -3.19
N GLY A 412 10.85 -4.36 -3.86
CA GLY A 412 12.13 -3.67 -3.65
C GLY A 412 12.09 -2.60 -2.58
N LEU A 413 10.94 -2.37 -1.92
CA LEU A 413 10.86 -1.50 -0.76
C LEU A 413 11.65 -2.10 0.42
N PRO A 414 12.23 -1.24 1.29
CA PRO A 414 12.90 -1.72 2.50
C PRO A 414 11.93 -2.46 3.43
N PRO A 415 12.35 -3.59 4.05
CA PRO A 415 11.49 -4.38 4.93
C PRO A 415 10.91 -3.58 6.09
N GLU A 416 11.66 -2.62 6.64
CA GLU A 416 11.21 -1.75 7.74
C GLU A 416 10.01 -0.90 7.33
N LEU A 417 9.99 -0.45 6.06
CA LEU A 417 8.89 0.32 5.50
C LEU A 417 7.66 -0.56 5.30
N GLN A 418 7.82 -1.76 4.74
CA GLN A 418 6.71 -2.71 4.57
C GLN A 418 6.13 -3.19 5.92
N ALA A 419 6.97 -3.32 6.94
CA ALA A 419 6.59 -3.71 8.30
C ALA A 419 5.80 -2.63 9.06
N MET A 420 5.66 -1.42 8.51
CA MET A 420 4.90 -0.34 9.15
C MET A 420 3.44 -0.74 9.37
N PRO A 421 2.92 -0.66 10.61
CA PRO A 421 1.57 -1.11 10.93
C PRO A 421 0.51 -0.47 10.04
N GLY A 422 -0.33 -1.30 9.42
CA GLY A 422 -1.40 -0.88 8.51
C GLY A 422 -0.96 -0.48 7.10
N LEU A 423 0.33 -0.22 6.84
CA LEU A 423 0.79 0.29 5.55
C LEU A 423 0.62 -0.75 4.45
N THR A 424 1.10 -1.97 4.69
CA THR A 424 0.95 -3.09 3.74
C THR A 424 -0.52 -3.37 3.46
N ALA A 425 -1.40 -3.39 4.47
CA ALA A 425 -2.83 -3.61 4.26
C ALA A 425 -3.47 -2.50 3.40
N ALA A 426 -3.15 -1.23 3.68
CA ALA A 426 -3.67 -0.10 2.94
C ALA A 426 -3.20 -0.09 1.48
N ILE A 427 -1.91 -0.31 1.23
CA ILE A 427 -1.33 -0.23 -0.12
C ILE A 427 -1.72 -1.45 -0.96
N THR A 428 -1.61 -2.66 -0.42
CA THR A 428 -1.93 -3.88 -1.17
C THR A 428 -3.40 -4.00 -1.54
N HIS A 429 -4.30 -3.44 -0.71
CA HIS A 429 -5.73 -3.33 -1.06
C HIS A 429 -5.93 -2.43 -2.29
N ARG A 430 -5.28 -1.26 -2.30
CA ARG A 430 -5.33 -0.31 -3.43
C ARG A 430 -4.67 -0.86 -4.69
N MET A 431 -3.57 -1.59 -4.53
CA MET A 431 -2.93 -2.33 -5.61
C MET A 431 -3.89 -3.33 -6.25
N ALA A 432 -4.57 -4.14 -5.44
CA ALA A 432 -5.56 -5.09 -5.95
C ALA A 432 -6.72 -4.38 -6.66
N MET A 433 -7.28 -3.32 -6.07
CA MET A 433 -8.32 -2.51 -6.72
C MET A 433 -7.85 -1.93 -8.07
N LEU A 434 -6.62 -1.42 -8.15
CA LEU A 434 -6.05 -0.88 -9.38
C LEU A 434 -5.90 -1.96 -10.45
N ALA A 435 -5.52 -3.19 -10.08
CA ALA A 435 -5.41 -4.31 -11.00
C ALA A 435 -6.77 -4.77 -11.56
N HIS A 436 -7.83 -4.72 -10.75
CA HIS A 436 -9.18 -5.11 -11.18
C HIS A 436 -9.84 -4.12 -12.14
N ARG A 437 -9.46 -2.84 -12.07
CA ARG A 437 -10.06 -1.75 -12.86
C ARG A 437 -10.02 -2.00 -14.38
N PRO A 438 -8.85 -2.21 -15.03
CA PRO A 438 -8.80 -2.45 -16.47
C PRO A 438 -9.44 -3.79 -16.89
N GLN A 439 -9.58 -4.74 -15.97
CA GLN A 439 -10.15 -6.06 -16.24
C GLN A 439 -11.67 -6.12 -16.10
N ALA A 440 -12.30 -5.05 -15.61
CA ALA A 440 -13.72 -4.96 -15.34
C ALA A 440 -14.27 -6.23 -14.67
N THR A 441 -13.57 -6.72 -13.64
CA THR A 441 -13.90 -8.01 -12.99
C THR A 441 -15.23 -7.96 -12.26
N GLY A 442 -15.72 -6.76 -11.91
CA GLY A 442 -16.93 -6.56 -11.12
C GLY A 442 -16.74 -6.90 -9.65
N LEU A 443 -15.53 -7.27 -9.22
CA LEU A 443 -15.24 -7.54 -7.81
C LEU A 443 -15.17 -6.23 -7.02
N ASP A 444 -15.82 -6.24 -5.87
CA ASP A 444 -15.65 -5.24 -4.83
C ASP A 444 -14.88 -5.87 -3.66
N LEU A 445 -13.75 -5.24 -3.31
CA LEU A 445 -12.89 -5.69 -2.22
C LEU A 445 -13.28 -5.05 -0.87
N GLY A 446 -14.45 -4.40 -0.81
CA GLY A 446 -14.95 -3.67 0.33
C GLY A 446 -14.21 -2.35 0.58
N PRO A 447 -14.47 -1.69 1.72
CA PRO A 447 -13.86 -0.41 2.04
C PRO A 447 -12.34 -0.56 2.18
N ALA A 448 -11.61 0.31 1.49
CA ALA A 448 -10.14 0.33 1.58
C ALA A 448 -9.69 0.67 3.00
N PRO A 449 -8.67 -0.04 3.55
CA PRO A 449 -8.09 0.34 4.82
C PRO A 449 -7.62 1.81 4.82
N PRO A 450 -7.71 2.50 5.98
CA PRO A 450 -7.33 3.90 6.08
C PRO A 450 -5.87 4.07 5.70
N ARG A 451 -5.54 5.21 5.07
CA ARG A 451 -4.16 5.52 4.72
C ARG A 451 -3.37 5.77 5.99
N VAL A 452 -2.21 5.13 6.09
CA VAL A 452 -1.25 5.43 7.16
C VAL A 452 -0.62 6.80 6.92
N GLN A 453 -0.74 7.69 7.90
CA GLN A 453 -0.22 9.05 7.84
C GLN A 453 1.22 9.10 8.39
N PRO A 454 2.18 9.77 7.75
CA PRO A 454 3.48 10.06 8.37
C PRO A 454 3.33 10.91 9.64
N LEU A 455 4.31 10.88 10.55
CA LEU A 455 4.26 11.62 11.81
C LEU A 455 4.08 13.12 11.60
N ARG A 456 4.76 13.69 10.59
CA ARG A 456 4.60 15.09 10.21
C ARG A 456 3.13 15.42 10.00
N GLU A 457 2.43 14.61 9.22
CA GLU A 457 1.01 14.83 8.93
C GLU A 457 0.13 14.71 10.18
N LEU A 458 0.38 13.74 11.06
CA LEU A 458 -0.37 13.60 12.32
C LEU A 458 -0.14 14.78 13.28
N LEU A 459 1.02 15.42 13.18
CA LEU A 459 1.40 16.59 13.96
C LEU A 459 1.04 17.91 13.27
N THR A 460 0.66 17.91 11.98
CA THR A 460 0.13 19.10 11.33
C THR A 460 -1.23 19.45 11.93
N THR A 461 -1.49 20.74 12.16
CA THR A 461 -2.78 21.23 12.66
C THR A 461 -3.61 21.83 11.55
N ASP A 462 -4.92 21.56 11.57
CA ASP A 462 -5.90 22.30 10.76
C ASP A 462 -6.28 23.66 11.41
N GLY A 463 -5.61 24.07 12.49
CA GLY A 463 -5.86 25.31 13.24
C GLY A 463 -4.62 25.84 13.97
N GLU A 464 -4.76 26.90 14.77
CA GLU A 464 -3.61 27.63 15.38
C GLU A 464 -2.91 26.89 16.54
N ARG A 465 -3.50 25.84 17.12
CA ARG A 465 -2.94 25.16 18.31
C ARG A 465 -3.03 23.65 18.22
N TRP A 466 -1.96 22.98 18.66
CA TRP A 466 -1.95 21.53 18.87
C TRP A 466 -2.99 21.09 19.88
N SER A 467 -3.66 19.98 19.59
CA SER A 467 -4.38 19.24 20.62
C SER A 467 -3.41 18.73 21.70
N LYS A 468 -3.93 18.41 22.90
CA LYS A 468 -3.11 17.84 23.97
C LYS A 468 -2.33 16.60 23.51
N ARG A 469 -2.95 15.71 22.72
CA ARG A 469 -2.29 14.50 22.20
C ARG A 469 -1.19 14.82 21.19
N GLN A 470 -1.39 15.79 20.31
CA GLN A 470 -0.35 16.25 19.39
C GLN A 470 0.83 16.87 20.15
N HIS A 471 0.54 17.69 21.15
CA HIS A 471 1.57 18.26 22.02
C HIS A 471 2.34 17.17 22.78
N ASP A 472 1.64 16.23 23.41
CA ASP A 472 2.26 15.12 24.15
C ASP A 472 3.07 14.19 23.22
N GLY A 473 2.57 13.94 22.01
CA GLY A 473 3.27 13.18 20.97
C GLY A 473 4.52 13.89 20.46
N ALA A 474 4.43 15.18 20.17
CA ALA A 474 5.56 16.03 19.78
C ALA A 474 6.62 16.09 20.88
N LEU A 475 6.21 16.25 22.13
CA LEU A 475 7.09 16.25 23.29
C LEU A 475 7.78 14.90 23.50
N ALA A 476 7.04 13.79 23.34
CA ALA A 476 7.59 12.45 23.41
C ALA A 476 8.61 12.19 22.29
N LEU A 477 8.32 12.67 21.07
CA LEU A 477 9.22 12.59 19.92
C LEU A 477 10.49 13.39 20.17
N ALA A 478 10.39 14.68 20.50
CA ALA A 478 11.54 15.55 20.73
C ALA A 478 12.44 15.04 21.85
N ARG A 479 11.86 14.56 22.97
CA ARG A 479 12.64 13.94 24.05
C ARG A 479 13.28 12.63 23.63
N GLY A 480 12.56 11.78 22.91
CA GLY A 480 13.06 10.48 22.43
C GLY A 480 14.21 10.62 21.44
N MET A 481 14.19 11.67 20.62
CA MET A 481 15.26 12.00 19.67
C MET A 481 16.37 12.86 20.27
N GLY A 482 16.20 13.37 21.50
CA GLY A 482 17.17 14.26 22.14
C GLY A 482 17.22 15.68 21.56
N TRP A 483 16.18 16.11 20.85
CA TRP A 483 16.05 17.42 20.21
C TRP A 483 15.76 18.54 21.22
N ARG A 484 16.75 18.86 22.05
CA ARG A 484 16.62 19.88 23.09
C ARG A 484 16.33 21.26 22.52
N GLU A 485 16.81 21.56 21.32
CA GLU A 485 16.57 22.85 20.67
C GLU A 485 15.11 23.05 20.22
N ALA A 486 14.30 22.01 20.16
CA ALA A 486 12.86 22.11 19.88
C ALA A 486 12.03 22.28 21.17
N LEU A 487 12.66 22.28 22.36
CA LEU A 487 11.97 22.34 23.64
C LEU A 487 12.15 23.71 24.30
N HIS A 488 11.03 24.30 24.74
CA HIS A 488 11.02 25.53 25.52
C HIS A 488 10.39 25.28 26.88
N THR A 489 11.07 25.69 27.95
CA THR A 489 10.48 25.65 29.30
C THR A 489 9.76 26.96 29.55
N ARG A 490 8.42 26.91 29.63
CA ARG A 490 7.60 28.05 30.03
C ARG A 490 7.31 27.94 31.51
N ILE A 491 7.80 28.94 32.27
CA ILE A 491 7.50 29.07 33.69
C ILE A 491 6.43 30.15 33.82
N SER A 492 5.23 29.75 34.21
CA SER A 492 4.13 30.69 34.47
C SER A 492 4.22 31.15 35.92
N LEU A 493 4.70 32.38 36.10
CA LEU A 493 4.73 33.06 37.38
C LEU A 493 3.33 33.58 37.71
N GLY A 494 2.99 33.67 38.99
CA GLY A 494 1.72 34.24 39.44
C GLY A 494 1.59 35.75 39.14
N LYS A 495 0.74 36.44 39.89
CA LYS A 495 0.86 37.89 40.05
C LYS A 495 1.69 38.14 41.31
N GLY A 496 2.73 38.96 41.24
CA GLY A 496 3.62 39.23 42.37
C GLY A 496 4.90 39.95 41.97
N ASP A 497 5.72 40.28 42.97
CA ASP A 497 7.05 40.84 42.76
C ASP A 497 8.08 39.72 42.62
N TYR A 498 9.01 39.91 41.67
CA TYR A 498 10.01 38.91 41.31
C TYR A 498 11.40 39.50 41.40
N ARG A 499 12.32 38.80 42.04
CA ARG A 499 13.71 39.25 42.14
C ARG A 499 14.62 38.35 41.32
N LEU A 500 15.13 38.89 40.21
CA LEU A 500 16.21 38.23 39.46
C LEU A 500 17.55 38.53 40.15
N GLN A 501 18.23 37.50 40.63
CA GLN A 501 19.56 37.56 41.19
C GLN A 501 20.54 36.87 40.25
N VAL A 502 21.57 37.56 39.80
CA VAL A 502 22.65 36.96 38.99
C VAL A 502 23.89 36.88 39.85
N ASP A 503 24.43 35.67 40.04
CA ASP A 503 25.65 35.41 40.80
C ASP A 503 26.64 34.53 40.01
N GLY A 504 27.74 34.11 40.64
CA GLY A 504 28.77 33.28 40.01
C GLY A 504 28.32 31.87 39.59
N ARG A 505 27.12 31.43 39.99
CA ARG A 505 26.51 30.15 39.61
C ARG A 505 25.45 30.32 38.51
N GLY A 506 24.99 31.54 38.24
CA GLY A 506 24.09 31.85 37.14
C GLY A 506 22.99 32.84 37.51
N ALA A 507 21.91 32.83 36.73
CA ALA A 507 20.72 33.63 36.99
C ALA A 507 19.70 32.83 37.80
N HIS A 508 19.26 33.41 38.92
CA HIS A 508 18.29 32.86 39.86
C HIS A 508 17.06 33.77 39.90
N LEU A 509 15.86 33.20 39.75
CA LEU A 509 14.61 33.92 39.94
C LEU A 509 14.05 33.59 41.31
N LEU A 510 14.11 34.54 42.25
CA LEU A 510 13.52 34.41 43.58
C LEU A 510 12.03 34.77 43.53
N LEU A 511 11.23 33.85 44.03
CA LEU A 511 9.77 33.87 43.97
C LEU A 511 9.24 33.69 45.39
N ASP A 512 8.44 34.64 45.88
CA ASP A 512 7.73 34.47 47.14
C ASP A 512 6.48 33.60 46.92
N GLY A 513 6.47 32.38 47.47
CA GLY A 513 5.38 31.40 47.35
C GLY A 513 5.64 30.26 46.35
N ASP A 514 4.61 29.44 46.08
CA ASP A 514 4.72 28.25 45.23
C ASP A 514 4.63 28.56 43.73
N VAL A 515 5.51 27.95 42.93
CA VAL A 515 5.50 28.04 41.46
C VAL A 515 4.25 27.33 40.90
N LYS A 516 3.36 28.08 40.25
CA LYS A 516 2.04 27.56 39.84
C LYS A 516 2.07 26.57 38.67
N ALA A 517 2.97 26.74 37.70
CA ALA A 517 3.12 25.78 36.61
C ALA A 517 4.47 25.94 35.87
N VAL A 518 5.22 24.85 35.75
CA VAL A 518 6.31 24.70 34.77
C VAL A 518 5.79 23.80 33.66
N THR A 519 5.61 24.37 32.46
CA THR A 519 5.23 23.60 31.27
C THR A 519 6.41 23.53 30.31
N ILE A 520 6.52 22.42 29.57
CA ILE A 520 7.45 22.32 28.47
C ILE A 520 6.63 22.42 27.20
N ASP A 521 6.86 23.47 26.45
CA ASP A 521 6.30 23.67 25.12
C ASP A 521 7.29 23.16 24.06
N VAL A 522 6.76 22.79 22.90
CA VAL A 522 7.56 22.35 21.76
C VAL A 522 7.45 23.39 20.65
N ASP A 523 8.58 23.85 20.10
CA ASP A 523 8.63 24.69 18.90
C ASP A 523 8.29 23.82 17.69
N ALA A 524 7.11 24.05 17.10
CA ALA A 524 6.62 23.30 15.96
C ALA A 524 7.50 23.47 14.72
N SER A 525 7.94 24.69 14.41
CA SER A 525 8.78 24.96 13.25
C SER A 525 10.10 24.22 13.38
N ARG A 526 10.75 24.32 14.55
CA ARG A 526 12.01 23.63 14.79
C ARG A 526 11.86 22.11 14.82
N LEU A 527 10.77 21.60 15.40
CA LEU A 527 10.46 20.17 15.38
C LEU A 527 10.35 19.65 13.94
N PHE A 528 9.64 20.36 13.07
CA PHE A 528 9.43 19.94 11.68
C PHE A 528 10.70 20.02 10.82
N GLU A 529 11.61 20.96 11.10
CA GLU A 529 12.95 20.97 10.49
C GLU A 529 13.76 19.73 10.87
N LEU A 530 13.79 19.38 12.16
CA LEU A 530 14.53 18.22 12.66
C LEU A 530 13.92 16.90 12.18
N LEU A 531 12.59 16.82 12.15
CA LEU A 531 11.85 15.68 11.62
C LEU A 531 12.13 15.47 10.13
N ALA A 532 12.40 16.53 9.37
CA ALA A 532 12.69 16.43 7.94
C ALA A 532 14.09 15.90 7.63
N LEU A 533 15.00 15.93 8.61
CA LEU A 533 16.40 15.53 8.46
C LEU A 533 16.73 14.22 9.17
N SER A 534 15.82 13.67 9.98
CA SER A 534 16.14 12.54 10.85
C SER A 534 15.30 11.30 10.55
N ALA A 535 15.94 10.13 10.54
CA ALA A 535 15.24 8.85 10.62
C ALA A 535 14.72 8.62 12.05
N ILE A 536 13.45 8.23 12.18
CA ILE A 536 12.83 7.96 13.49
C ILE A 536 12.92 6.47 13.81
N PRO A 537 13.48 6.06 14.97
CA PRO A 537 13.51 4.67 15.36
C PRO A 537 12.10 4.08 15.45
N ALA A 538 11.90 2.87 14.92
CA ALA A 538 10.58 2.23 14.83
C ALA A 538 9.85 2.13 16.17
N ALA A 539 10.56 1.83 17.27
CA ALA A 539 9.98 1.77 18.60
C ALA A 539 9.48 3.15 19.11
N LEU A 540 10.19 4.22 18.76
CA LEU A 540 9.78 5.58 19.11
C LEU A 540 8.60 6.04 18.24
N ASP A 541 8.64 5.78 16.94
CA ASP A 541 7.53 6.07 16.03
C ASP A 541 6.24 5.37 16.49
N ALA A 542 6.30 4.08 16.82
CA ALA A 542 5.16 3.33 17.35
C ALA A 542 4.59 3.94 18.64
N LYS A 543 5.46 4.37 19.57
CA LYS A 543 5.06 5.03 20.81
C LYS A 543 4.38 6.38 20.57
N VAL A 544 4.94 7.19 19.66
CA VAL A 544 4.37 8.50 19.30
C VAL A 544 3.02 8.31 18.61
N ARG A 545 2.91 7.37 17.66
CA ARG A 545 1.64 7.02 17.00
C ARG A 545 0.59 6.53 17.99
N ALA A 546 0.97 5.71 18.97
CA ALA A 546 0.03 5.26 20.01
C ALA A 546 -0.53 6.45 20.83
N THR A 547 0.28 7.49 21.03
CA THR A 547 -0.12 8.73 21.72
C THR A 547 -1.06 9.57 20.86
N LEU A 548 -0.80 9.64 19.55
CA LEU A 548 -1.58 10.40 18.57
C LEU A 548 -2.91 9.70 18.19
N GLY A 549 -2.90 8.37 18.06
CA GLY A 549 -3.98 7.55 17.50
C GLY A 549 -5.11 7.13 18.44
N ALA A 550 -5.08 7.50 19.72
CA ALA A 550 -6.13 7.15 20.69
C ALA A 550 -7.53 7.77 20.39
N GLN A 551 -7.73 8.41 19.23
CA GLN A 551 -8.94 9.16 18.87
C GLN A 551 -9.93 8.35 18.01
N GLU A 552 -9.48 7.33 17.28
CA GLU A 552 -10.37 6.55 16.40
C GLU A 552 -11.28 5.60 17.17
N ARG A 553 -10.90 5.14 18.37
CA ARG A 553 -11.74 4.25 19.18
C ARG A 553 -12.91 4.96 19.88
N GLU A 554 -12.77 6.25 20.20
CA GLU A 554 -13.82 7.05 20.87
C GLU A 554 -14.83 7.69 19.90
N ARG A 555 -14.52 7.73 18.60
CA ARG A 555 -15.46 8.21 17.55
C ARG A 555 -16.28 7.10 16.90
N GLN A 556 -15.90 5.84 17.13
CA GLN A 556 -16.60 4.65 16.61
C GLN A 556 -17.38 3.89 17.70
N SER A 557 -17.30 4.35 18.96
CA SER A 557 -18.17 3.97 20.08
C SER A 557 -19.17 5.08 20.34
#